data_AF-A0A0R1WVS2-F1
#
_entry.id   AF-A0A0R1WVS2-F1
#
_cell.length_a   1.000
_cell.length_b   1.000
_cell.length_c   1.000
_cell.angle_alpha   90.00
_cell.angle_beta   90.00
_cell.angle_gamma   90.00
#
_symmetry.space_group_name_H-M   'P 1'
#
loop_
_entity.id
_entity.type
_entity.pdbx_description
1 polymer ?
#
loop_
_entity_poly.entity_id
_entity_poly.type
_entity_poly.pdbx_seq_one_letter_code
_entity_poly.pdbx_strand_id
1 'polypeptide(L)'
;MSETTDTGTEDTNTESDTQVETGTNVSTEDIESAKQSAITDLLKDAGLDSVDELKNVVKAQNDATKANQTDLENSQSDLKKSNEEKETLAAKVTSLEATNAVLKAGVVSDHVEDATILAQAKVANGTAKDFGKAIKDVLKSNPQFTGDVKTGPDGTAITKENIQGKKQTKTTIQDQIDKLNQFRIIK
;
A
#
# COMPACT_ATOMS: atom_id res chain seq x y z
N MET A 1 -88.74 -35.12 -78.28
CA MET A 1 -87.88 -33.94 -78.47
C MET A 1 -86.51 -34.43 -78.88
N SER A 2 -85.90 -33.71 -79.82
CA SER A 2 -84.67 -34.03 -80.55
C SER A 2 -83.42 -34.28 -79.68
N GLU A 3 -82.50 -35.07 -80.27
CA GLU A 3 -81.04 -34.86 -80.41
C GLU A 3 -80.42 -33.58 -79.80
N THR A 4 -79.18 -33.55 -79.31
CA THR A 4 -77.98 -34.40 -79.52
C THR A 4 -76.97 -34.20 -78.36
N THR A 5 -76.21 -35.27 -78.06
CA THR A 5 -74.79 -35.41 -77.65
C THR A 5 -74.12 -34.44 -76.66
N ASP A 6 -73.40 -34.99 -75.67
CA ASP A 6 -71.94 -34.80 -75.55
C ASP A 6 -71.32 -35.88 -74.63
N THR A 7 -70.10 -36.25 -74.99
CA THR A 7 -69.19 -37.24 -74.40
C THR A 7 -68.43 -36.73 -73.19
N GLY A 8 -68.19 -37.62 -72.22
CA GLY A 8 -67.17 -37.48 -71.20
C GLY A 8 -66.97 -38.84 -70.52
N THR A 9 -65.72 -39.31 -70.42
CA THR A 9 -65.39 -40.51 -69.64
C THR A 9 -64.14 -40.22 -68.83
N GLU A 10 -64.30 -40.37 -67.51
CA GLU A 10 -63.32 -40.28 -66.45
C GLU A 10 -62.40 -41.52 -66.43
N ASP A 11 -61.21 -41.38 -65.86
CA ASP A 11 -60.79 -42.23 -64.74
C ASP A 11 -59.50 -41.73 -64.06
N THR A 12 -59.37 -42.08 -62.78
CA THR A 12 -58.67 -41.37 -61.69
C THR A 12 -57.34 -41.98 -61.18
N ASN A 13 -56.47 -41.11 -60.62
CA ASN A 13 -55.53 -41.25 -59.45
C ASN A 13 -54.31 -42.21 -59.56
N THR A 14 -53.04 -41.88 -59.21
CA THR A 14 -52.50 -41.54 -57.87
C THR A 14 -50.97 -41.20 -57.90
N GLU A 15 -50.54 -40.23 -57.05
CA GLU A 15 -49.23 -39.96 -56.38
C GLU A 15 -47.93 -39.42 -57.05
N SER A 16 -47.42 -38.35 -56.39
CA SER A 16 -46.03 -37.84 -56.19
C SER A 16 -45.17 -37.39 -57.37
N ASP A 17 -44.73 -36.10 -57.39
CA ASP A 17 -43.36 -35.72 -56.98
C ASP A 17 -43.08 -34.20 -57.07
N THR A 18 -42.48 -33.69 -56.00
CA THR A 18 -41.51 -32.57 -55.85
C THR A 18 -41.70 -31.20 -56.55
N GLN A 19 -41.95 -30.21 -55.68
CA GLN A 19 -41.62 -28.79 -55.83
C GLN A 19 -40.09 -28.60 -55.88
N VAL A 20 -39.55 -28.16 -57.03
CA VAL A 20 -38.17 -27.65 -57.11
C VAL A 20 -38.23 -26.13 -57.16
N GLU A 21 -37.86 -25.53 -56.02
CA GLU A 21 -37.53 -24.12 -55.93
C GLU A 21 -36.42 -23.77 -56.93
N THR A 22 -36.68 -22.74 -57.72
CA THR A 22 -35.72 -22.12 -58.61
C THR A 22 -34.61 -21.51 -57.77
N GLY A 23 -33.43 -22.13 -57.80
CA GLY A 23 -32.23 -21.58 -57.22
C GLY A 23 -31.92 -20.22 -57.85
N THR A 24 -32.05 -19.15 -57.06
CA THR A 24 -31.67 -17.80 -57.44
C THR A 24 -30.18 -17.80 -57.77
N ASN A 25 -29.84 -17.62 -59.03
CA ASN A 25 -28.47 -17.37 -59.46
C ASN A 25 -28.12 -15.94 -59.02
N VAL A 26 -27.63 -15.80 -57.79
CA VAL A 26 -27.24 -14.50 -57.22
C VAL A 26 -26.00 -14.02 -57.97
N SER A 27 -26.12 -12.92 -58.71
CA SER A 27 -24.98 -12.32 -59.40
C SER A 27 -23.93 -11.87 -58.38
N THR A 28 -22.65 -11.90 -58.77
CA THR A 28 -21.58 -11.31 -57.96
C THR A 28 -21.82 -9.82 -57.71
N GLU A 29 -22.47 -9.12 -58.65
CA GLU A 29 -22.90 -7.73 -58.48
C GLU A 29 -24.00 -7.57 -57.42
N ASP A 30 -24.92 -8.53 -57.30
CA ASP A 30 -25.99 -8.51 -56.27
C ASP A 30 -25.40 -8.72 -54.87
N ILE A 31 -24.39 -9.58 -54.76
CA ILE A 31 -23.65 -9.79 -53.50
C ILE A 31 -22.86 -8.55 -53.12
N GLU A 32 -22.18 -7.91 -54.07
CA GLU A 32 -21.35 -6.74 -53.82
C GLU A 32 -22.19 -5.53 -53.41
N SER A 33 -23.34 -5.33 -54.06
CA SER A 33 -24.28 -4.27 -53.72
C SER A 33 -24.99 -4.51 -52.38
N ALA A 34 -25.36 -5.76 -52.06
CA ALA A 34 -25.88 -6.12 -50.74
C ALA A 34 -24.88 -5.84 -49.60
N LYS A 35 -23.58 -6.11 -49.83
CA LYS A 35 -22.51 -5.79 -48.86
C LYS A 35 -22.35 -4.29 -48.62
N GLN A 36 -22.39 -3.48 -49.68
CA GLN A 36 -22.26 -2.03 -49.53
C GLN A 36 -23.46 -1.38 -48.86
N SER A 37 -24.67 -1.89 -49.10
CA SER A 37 -25.85 -1.47 -48.34
C SER A 37 -25.72 -1.83 -46.86
N ALA A 38 -25.32 -3.06 -46.53
CA ALA A 38 -25.12 -3.48 -45.14
C ALA A 38 -24.03 -2.66 -44.42
N ILE A 39 -22.95 -2.30 -45.11
CA ILE A 39 -21.91 -1.42 -44.57
C ILE A 39 -22.48 -0.01 -44.33
N THR A 40 -23.24 0.53 -45.27
CA THR A 40 -23.84 1.87 -45.14
C THR A 40 -24.86 1.92 -44.00
N ASP A 41 -25.69 0.90 -43.86
CA ASP A 41 -26.68 0.80 -42.78
C ASP A 41 -25.99 0.68 -41.42
N LEU A 42 -24.91 -0.12 -41.32
CA LEU A 42 -24.09 -0.21 -40.11
C LEU A 42 -23.45 1.14 -39.74
N LEU A 43 -22.94 1.88 -40.72
CA LEU A 43 -22.36 3.20 -40.49
C LEU A 43 -23.43 4.19 -40.00
N LYS A 44 -24.61 4.20 -40.62
CA LYS A 44 -25.73 5.06 -40.18
C LYS A 44 -26.24 4.69 -38.79
N ASP A 45 -26.35 3.40 -38.47
CA ASP A 45 -26.70 2.94 -37.12
C ASP A 45 -25.64 3.35 -36.09
N ALA A 46 -24.36 3.40 -36.50
CA ALA A 46 -23.28 3.95 -35.70
C ALA A 46 -23.23 5.49 -35.67
N GLY A 47 -24.12 6.18 -36.40
CA GLY A 47 -24.19 7.64 -36.49
C GLY A 47 -23.09 8.27 -37.36
N LEU A 48 -22.53 7.52 -38.30
CA LEU A 48 -21.45 7.94 -39.20
C LEU A 48 -21.95 7.95 -40.65
N ASP A 49 -21.57 8.99 -41.40
CA ASP A 49 -22.00 9.19 -42.78
C ASP A 49 -21.04 8.53 -43.79
N SER A 50 -19.81 8.19 -43.38
CA SER A 50 -18.82 7.59 -44.27
C SER A 50 -17.74 6.75 -43.57
N VAL A 51 -17.11 5.85 -44.34
CA VAL A 51 -15.99 5.02 -43.86
C VAL A 51 -14.77 5.89 -43.47
N ASP A 52 -14.61 7.06 -44.07
CA ASP A 52 -13.55 7.99 -43.71
C ASP A 52 -13.83 8.71 -42.38
N GLU A 53 -15.09 8.98 -42.04
CA GLU A 53 -15.46 9.40 -40.68
C GLU A 53 -15.17 8.31 -39.65
N LEU A 54 -15.48 7.04 -39.95
CA LEU A 54 -15.14 5.93 -39.06
C LEU A 54 -13.63 5.85 -38.79
N LYS A 55 -12.79 5.98 -39.82
CA LYS A 55 -11.32 6.01 -39.65
C LYS A 55 -10.88 7.19 -38.79
N ASN A 56 -11.48 8.36 -38.98
CA ASN A 56 -11.17 9.55 -38.18
C ASN A 56 -11.57 9.38 -36.72
N VAL A 57 -12.74 8.80 -36.44
CA VAL A 57 -13.21 8.50 -35.08
C VAL A 57 -12.29 7.48 -34.40
N VAL A 58 -11.93 6.39 -35.09
CA VAL A 58 -11.00 5.39 -34.54
C VAL A 58 -9.64 6.00 -34.24
N LYS A 59 -9.12 6.87 -35.13
CA LYS A 59 -7.87 7.58 -34.88
C LYS A 59 -7.97 8.50 -33.66
N ALA A 60 -9.02 9.32 -33.59
CA ALA A 60 -9.27 10.23 -32.47
C ALA A 60 -9.43 9.47 -31.14
N GLN A 61 -10.12 8.33 -31.15
CA GLN A 61 -10.28 7.48 -29.98
C GLN A 61 -8.97 6.83 -29.54
N ASN A 62 -8.13 6.41 -30.49
CA ASN A 62 -6.81 5.87 -30.18
C ASN A 62 -5.90 6.96 -29.58
N ASP A 63 -5.91 8.16 -30.16
CA ASP A 63 -5.15 9.30 -29.64
C ASP A 63 -5.64 9.72 -28.24
N ALA A 64 -6.97 9.75 -28.01
CA ALA A 64 -7.55 9.99 -26.69
C ALA A 64 -7.22 8.88 -25.68
N THR A 65 -7.20 7.61 -26.11
CA THR A 65 -6.82 6.49 -25.24
C THR A 65 -5.37 6.60 -24.80
N LYS A 66 -4.47 6.95 -25.72
CA LYS A 66 -3.05 7.18 -25.40
C LYS A 66 -2.88 8.37 -24.44
N ALA A 67 -3.56 9.48 -24.70
CA ALA A 67 -3.54 10.65 -23.82
C ALA A 67 -4.02 10.30 -22.41
N ASN A 68 -5.17 9.62 -22.29
CA ASN A 68 -5.71 9.18 -21.01
C ASN A 68 -4.79 8.20 -20.27
N GLN A 69 -4.11 7.30 -20.98
CA GLN A 69 -3.12 6.41 -20.38
C GLN A 69 -1.94 7.19 -19.81
N THR A 70 -1.38 8.13 -20.56
CA THR A 70 -0.29 8.99 -20.08
C THR A 70 -0.71 9.84 -18.88
N ASP A 71 -1.91 10.43 -18.90
CA ASP A 71 -2.41 11.22 -17.78
C ASP A 71 -2.66 10.38 -16.53
N LEU A 72 -3.12 9.13 -16.70
CA LEU A 72 -3.28 8.18 -15.62
C LEU A 72 -1.93 7.78 -15.02
N GLU A 73 -0.93 7.48 -15.85
CA GLU A 73 0.43 7.17 -15.41
C GLU A 73 1.07 8.33 -14.64
N ASN A 74 0.92 9.56 -15.15
CA ASN A 74 1.39 10.77 -14.47
C ASN A 74 0.69 10.94 -13.11
N SER A 75 -0.64 10.81 -13.08
CA SER A 75 -1.43 10.93 -11.85
C SER A 75 -1.04 9.86 -10.81
N GLN A 76 -0.77 8.63 -11.24
CA GLN A 76 -0.30 7.56 -10.36
C GLN A 76 1.11 7.85 -9.81
N SER A 77 1.99 8.39 -10.64
CA SER A 77 3.34 8.79 -10.24
C SER A 77 3.31 9.93 -9.21
N ASP A 78 2.49 10.95 -9.45
CA ASP A 78 2.31 12.08 -8.54
C ASP A 78 1.69 11.63 -7.21
N LEU A 79 0.69 10.73 -7.27
CA LEU A 79 0.10 10.15 -6.07
C LEU A 79 1.13 9.36 -5.25
N LYS A 80 1.96 8.54 -5.92
CA LYS A 80 3.03 7.79 -5.25
C LYS A 80 4.03 8.73 -4.58
N LYS A 81 4.49 9.75 -5.30
CA LYS A 81 5.42 10.75 -4.77
C LYS A 81 4.82 11.51 -3.58
N SER A 82 3.57 11.96 -3.70
CA SER A 82 2.87 12.65 -2.62
C SER A 82 2.70 11.78 -1.36
N ASN A 83 2.41 10.48 -1.53
CA ASN A 83 2.35 9.55 -0.42
C ASN A 83 3.72 9.36 0.26
N GLU A 84 4.79 9.20 -0.52
CA GLU A 84 6.16 9.09 0.01
C GLU A 84 6.59 10.35 0.79
N GLU A 85 6.28 11.54 0.24
CA GLU A 85 6.53 12.82 0.91
C GLU A 85 5.73 12.93 2.22
N LYS A 86 4.46 12.49 2.20
CA LYS A 86 3.59 12.50 3.38
C LYS A 86 4.10 11.54 4.47
N GLU A 87 4.51 10.33 4.12
CA GLU A 87 5.09 9.37 5.06
C GLU A 87 6.38 9.90 5.67
N THR A 88 7.25 10.48 4.85
CA THR A 88 8.49 11.13 5.30
C THR A 88 8.21 12.29 6.26
N LEU A 89 7.24 13.14 5.92
CA LEU A 89 6.86 14.27 6.76
C LEU A 89 6.23 13.80 8.07
N ALA A 90 5.38 12.77 8.04
CA ALA A 90 4.78 12.20 9.24
C ALA A 90 5.85 11.59 10.17
N ALA A 91 6.84 10.89 9.62
CA ALA A 91 7.98 10.38 10.39
C ALA A 91 8.79 11.52 11.03
N LYS A 92 9.03 12.61 10.28
CA LYS A 92 9.74 13.79 10.80
C LYS A 92 8.96 14.50 11.90
N VAL A 93 7.65 14.68 11.74
CA VAL A 93 6.78 15.26 12.79
C VAL A 93 6.82 14.40 14.05
N THR A 94 6.66 13.09 13.90
CA THR A 94 6.71 12.15 15.04
C THR A 94 8.06 12.21 15.76
N SER A 95 9.16 12.26 15.01
CA SER A 95 10.51 12.41 15.57
C SER A 95 10.67 13.73 16.33
N LEU A 96 10.26 14.86 15.74
CA LEU A 96 10.35 16.17 16.40
C LEU A 96 9.46 16.29 17.64
N GLU A 97 8.25 15.72 17.61
CA GLU A 97 7.37 15.65 18.78
C GLU A 97 8.00 14.82 19.89
N ALA A 98 8.62 13.70 19.54
CA ALA A 98 9.34 12.84 20.48
C ALA A 98 10.52 13.56 21.13
N THR A 99 11.37 14.20 20.32
CA THR A 99 12.49 15.02 20.80
C THR A 99 12.00 16.15 21.72
N ASN A 100 10.92 16.85 21.35
CA ASN A 100 10.34 17.90 22.18
C ASN A 100 9.81 17.36 23.52
N ALA A 101 9.17 16.20 23.52
CA ALA A 101 8.67 15.58 24.76
C ALA A 101 9.82 15.16 25.69
N VAL A 102 10.92 14.66 25.13
CA VAL A 102 12.14 14.27 25.84
C VAL A 102 12.83 15.49 26.46
N LEU A 103 12.97 16.57 25.70
CA LEU A 103 13.48 17.85 26.19
C LEU A 103 12.61 18.42 27.33
N LYS A 104 11.28 18.41 27.16
CA LYS A 104 10.34 18.84 28.20
C LYS A 104 10.40 17.98 29.46
N ALA A 105 10.86 16.75 29.36
CA ALA A 105 11.06 15.86 30.51
C ALA A 105 12.37 16.13 31.27
N GLY A 106 13.17 17.11 30.84
CA GLY A 106 14.39 17.53 31.52
C GLY A 106 15.63 16.72 31.14
N VAL A 107 15.61 16.06 29.97
CA VAL A 107 16.79 15.40 29.42
C VAL A 107 17.77 16.45 28.90
N VAL A 108 19.05 16.32 29.24
CA VAL A 108 20.12 17.19 28.72
C VAL A 108 20.35 16.93 27.25
N SER A 109 20.70 17.97 26.48
CA SER A 109 20.85 17.91 25.02
C SER A 109 21.70 16.73 24.54
N ASP A 110 22.77 16.40 25.25
CA ASP A 110 23.70 15.30 24.92
C ASP A 110 23.07 13.90 24.99
N HIS A 111 21.93 13.76 25.68
CA HIS A 111 21.23 12.49 25.87
C HIS A 111 19.83 12.47 25.25
N VAL A 112 19.42 13.53 24.55
CA VAL A 112 18.07 13.61 23.95
C VAL A 112 17.85 12.52 22.93
N GLU A 113 18.82 12.27 22.06
CA GLU A 113 18.70 11.27 21.00
C GLU A 113 18.61 9.85 21.57
N ASP A 114 19.51 9.51 22.49
CA ASP A 114 19.50 8.22 23.20
C ASP A 114 18.20 8.00 23.99
N ALA A 115 17.76 9.01 24.73
CA ALA A 115 16.51 8.95 25.50
C ALA A 115 15.29 8.80 24.58
N THR A 116 15.29 9.47 23.42
CA THR A 116 14.24 9.35 22.41
C THR A 116 14.18 7.94 21.85
N ILE A 117 15.31 7.38 21.42
CA ILE A 117 15.41 6.02 20.87
C ILE A 117 14.94 4.98 21.89
N LEU A 118 15.41 5.08 23.14
CA LEU A 118 15.01 4.16 24.20
C LEU A 118 13.51 4.27 24.54
N ALA A 119 12.95 5.47 24.54
CA ALA A 119 11.52 5.67 24.78
C ALA A 119 10.69 5.13 23.60
N GLN A 120 11.13 5.36 22.36
CA GLN A 120 10.46 4.82 21.16
C GLN A 120 10.49 3.29 21.16
N ALA A 121 11.63 2.68 21.49
CA ALA A 121 11.78 1.24 21.61
C ALA A 121 10.82 0.66 22.67
N LYS A 122 10.63 1.35 23.80
CA LYS A 122 9.69 0.94 24.85
C LYS A 122 8.22 0.99 24.42
N VAL A 123 7.85 1.94 23.56
CA VAL A 123 6.51 2.00 22.99
C VAL A 123 6.35 0.90 21.93
N ALA A 124 7.33 0.73 21.04
CA ALA A 124 7.31 -0.25 19.97
C ALA A 124 7.26 -1.71 20.48
N ASN A 125 7.97 -2.01 21.57
CA ASN A 125 7.97 -3.34 22.18
C ASN A 125 6.82 -3.56 23.19
N GLY A 126 5.92 -2.58 23.35
CA GLY A 126 4.76 -2.66 24.25
C GLY A 126 5.09 -2.60 25.74
N THR A 127 6.34 -2.33 26.13
CA THR A 127 6.72 -2.21 27.56
C THR A 127 6.24 -0.90 28.20
N ALA A 128 5.90 0.11 27.38
CA ALA A 128 5.25 1.33 27.81
C ALA A 128 3.97 1.59 27.00
N LYS A 129 2.90 2.01 27.70
CA LYS A 129 1.59 2.30 27.10
C LYS A 129 1.62 3.52 26.16
N ASP A 130 2.42 4.52 26.49
CA ASP A 130 2.54 5.76 25.76
C ASP A 130 3.96 6.32 25.87
N PHE A 131 4.29 7.26 24.98
CA PHE A 131 5.62 7.85 24.90
C PHE A 131 6.00 8.61 26.18
N GLY A 132 5.05 9.24 26.86
CA GLY A 132 5.29 9.95 28.12
C GLY A 132 5.68 9.02 29.27
N LYS A 133 5.00 7.88 29.40
CA LYS A 133 5.36 6.78 30.32
C LYS A 133 6.74 6.22 29.95
N ALA A 134 6.99 6.02 28.66
CA ALA A 134 8.27 5.52 28.18
C ALA A 134 9.43 6.43 28.58
N ILE A 135 9.30 7.75 28.39
CA ILE A 135 10.32 8.74 28.81
C ILE A 135 10.55 8.67 30.33
N LYS A 136 9.49 8.62 31.15
CA LYS A 136 9.63 8.50 32.61
C LYS A 136 10.36 7.23 33.03
N ASP A 137 10.05 6.11 32.38
CA ASP A 137 10.70 4.83 32.66
C ASP A 137 12.18 4.87 32.22
N VAL A 138 12.49 5.52 31.08
CA VAL A 138 13.87 5.76 30.62
C VAL A 138 14.64 6.61 31.62
N LEU A 139 14.07 7.73 32.09
CA LEU A 139 14.71 8.61 33.08
C LEU A 139 14.92 7.94 34.43
N LYS A 140 14.00 7.08 34.85
CA LYS A 140 14.15 6.29 36.07
C LYS A 140 15.30 5.29 35.99
N SER A 141 15.45 4.64 34.84
CA SER A 141 16.55 3.69 34.59
C SER A 141 17.88 4.37 34.25
N ASN A 142 17.83 5.60 33.73
CA ASN A 142 18.99 6.37 33.30
C ASN A 142 18.96 7.76 33.92
N PRO A 143 19.23 7.89 35.24
CA PRO A 143 19.28 9.20 35.88
C PRO A 143 20.24 10.15 35.17
N GLN A 144 21.34 9.65 34.59
CA GLN A 144 22.39 10.42 33.92
C GLN A 144 21.88 11.25 32.74
N PHE A 145 20.69 10.93 32.24
CA PHE A 145 20.05 11.72 31.20
C PHE A 145 19.49 13.05 31.71
N THR A 146 19.28 13.20 33.02
CA THR A 146 19.01 14.50 33.62
C THR A 146 20.32 15.11 34.11
N GLY A 147 20.51 16.41 33.92
CA GLY A 147 21.75 17.11 34.30
C GLY A 147 22.01 17.17 35.80
N ASP A 148 21.16 16.52 36.61
CA ASP A 148 21.13 16.59 38.06
C ASP A 148 21.77 15.37 38.76
N VAL A 149 22.46 14.49 38.03
CA VAL A 149 23.05 13.31 38.67
C VAL A 149 24.24 13.67 39.52
N LYS A 150 24.05 13.57 40.82
CA LYS A 150 25.17 13.24 41.71
C LYS A 150 25.60 11.82 41.37
N THR A 151 26.72 11.68 40.67
CA THR A 151 27.38 10.40 40.46
C THR A 151 28.29 10.11 41.65
N GLY A 152 28.41 8.82 42.00
CA GLY A 152 29.41 8.37 42.97
C GLY A 152 30.84 8.51 42.42
N PRO A 153 31.87 8.34 43.26
CA PRO A 153 33.28 8.38 42.83
C PRO A 153 33.64 7.36 41.72
N ASP A 154 32.79 6.35 41.52
CA ASP A 154 32.90 5.29 40.52
C ASP A 154 32.05 5.54 39.27
N GLY A 155 31.42 6.72 39.15
CA GLY A 155 30.57 7.09 38.03
C GLY A 155 29.17 6.46 38.06
N THR A 156 28.82 5.71 39.13
CA THR A 156 27.47 5.14 39.25
C THR A 156 26.44 6.18 39.68
N ALA A 157 25.21 6.06 39.20
CA ALA A 157 24.12 6.96 39.55
C ALA A 157 23.70 6.78 41.02
N ILE A 158 23.62 7.86 41.78
CA ILE A 158 23.13 7.84 43.16
C ILE A 158 21.59 7.89 43.14
N THR A 159 20.93 6.75 43.40
CA THR A 159 19.48 6.67 43.62
C THR A 159 19.15 6.62 45.12
N LYS A 160 17.89 6.89 45.50
CA LYS A 160 17.44 6.82 46.92
C LYS A 160 17.67 5.45 47.55
N GLU A 161 17.68 4.40 46.74
CA GLU A 161 18.00 3.03 47.15
C GLU A 161 19.52 2.84 47.43
N ASN A 162 20.39 3.55 46.72
CA ASN A 162 21.85 3.49 46.89
C ASN A 162 22.40 4.49 47.93
N ILE A 163 21.62 5.49 48.33
CA ILE A 163 21.98 6.43 49.43
C ILE A 163 22.07 5.69 50.78
N GLN A 164 21.32 4.59 50.93
CA GLN A 164 21.48 3.68 52.06
C GLN A 164 22.57 2.66 51.77
N GLY A 165 23.80 3.15 51.59
CA GLY A 165 24.95 2.26 51.48
C GLY A 165 24.94 1.29 52.65
N LYS A 166 24.90 -0.02 52.38
CA LYS A 166 25.65 -0.95 53.23
C LYS A 166 27.02 -0.31 53.36
N LYS A 167 27.35 0.15 54.57
CA LYS A 167 28.65 0.74 54.87
C LYS A 167 29.69 -0.18 54.24
N GLN A 168 30.31 0.23 53.14
CA GLN A 168 31.56 -0.39 52.76
C GLN A 168 32.49 -0.04 53.90
N THR A 169 32.69 -1.00 54.79
CA THR A 169 33.68 -0.93 55.84
C THR A 169 34.99 -0.67 55.14
N LYS A 170 35.43 0.58 55.18
CA LYS A 170 36.76 1.00 54.76
C LYS A 170 37.71 0.31 55.73
N THR A 171 38.08 -0.93 55.39
CA THR A 171 39.02 -1.73 56.17
C THR A 171 40.32 -0.95 56.20
N THR A 172 40.66 -0.42 57.35
CA THR A 172 41.82 0.44 57.54
C THR A 172 43.08 -0.36 57.23
N ILE A 173 44.17 0.30 56.81
CA ILE A 173 45.45 -0.41 56.57
C ILE A 173 45.86 -1.21 57.83
N GLN A 174 45.50 -0.70 59.02
CA GLN A 174 45.67 -1.40 60.29
C GLN A 174 44.92 -2.74 60.37
N ASP A 175 43.66 -2.79 59.95
CA ASP A 175 42.85 -4.03 59.94
C ASP A 175 43.41 -5.08 58.97
N GLN A 176 44.09 -4.64 57.92
CA GLN A 176 44.77 -5.52 56.96
C GLN A 176 46.10 -6.04 57.53
N ILE A 177 46.85 -5.20 58.23
CA ILE A 177 48.07 -5.59 58.96
C ILE A 177 47.75 -6.61 60.05
N ASP A 178 46.68 -6.40 60.81
CA ASP A 178 46.28 -7.30 61.89
C ASP A 178 45.85 -8.68 61.36
N LYS A 179 45.16 -8.72 60.20
CA LYS A 179 44.86 -9.99 59.51
C LYS A 179 46.11 -10.70 59.01
N LEU A 180 47.10 -9.98 58.47
CA LEU A 180 48.36 -10.57 58.01
C LEU A 180 49.18 -11.15 59.17
N ASN A 181 49.13 -10.52 60.35
CA ASN A 181 49.80 -11.03 61.54
C ASN A 181 49.14 -12.28 62.13
N GLN A 182 47.83 -12.50 61.90
CA GLN A 182 47.13 -13.72 62.31
C GLN A 182 47.58 -14.98 61.55
N PHE A 183 48.16 -14.83 60.35
CA PHE A 183 48.72 -15.94 59.57
C PHE A 183 50.21 -16.20 59.88
N ARG A 184 50.84 -15.38 60.72
CA ARG A 184 52.19 -15.58 61.25
C ARG A 184 52.14 -16.34 62.58
N ILE A 185 51.55 -17.53 62.58
CA ILE A 185 51.84 -18.50 63.65
C ILE A 185 53.18 -19.14 63.29
N ILE A 186 54.19 -18.80 64.10
CA ILE A 186 55.57 -19.27 64.05
C ILE A 186 55.57 -20.79 64.28
N LYS A 187 56.29 -21.54 63.42
CA LYS A 187 56.74 -22.91 63.69
C LYS A 187 57.85 -22.89 64.73
#